data_AF-A0A9P9EX65-F1
#
_entry.id   AF-A0A9P9EX65-F1
#
_cell.length_a   1.000
_cell.length_b   1.000
_cell.length_c   1.000
_cell.angle_alpha   90.00
_cell.angle_beta   90.00
_cell.angle_gamma   90.00
#
_symmetry.space_group_name_H-M   'P 1'
#
loop_
_entity.id
_entity.type
_entity.pdbx_description
1 polymer ?
#
loop_
_entity_poly.entity_id
_entity_poly.type
_entity_poly.pdbx_seq_one_letter_code
_entity_poly.pdbx_strand_id
1 'polypeptide(L)'
;MRETKRITSGFELMHAVYAVEKFLHDLQKRGCNFDIIFFRDLKSICALPKEGTEPYKGDLTRAVLFQHLARSEIRSGVHEFDSFESGECRKHLSSRSWHFIICHEGYGDEGPETVLLHHLIWKFASSGKHVFVTLLSQTKNSTDIPDHDTTVFQTLRESSVIETTIANGYIEPNDSTTNLTLREWIIINFICSFLEDLPPDMIHRAVMNDIHALLLHTAALRMCHLQDRRCETTEIDFNSKVFLRLFSIICIEWIERGVKSGEVSWDLFDMTDGRIISFMVNRVKTNEPVPEGIMKVACSLWKEVTRLKPIYSDSQVDIALQLSTPSSLPAELAATPPAALAFEHPTFNKYVGNIKTNKVKVTDPAASIVSEDLNHWRSNKTVISWKSTYKPGFFARKRK
;
A
#
# COMPACT_ATOMS: atom_id res chain seq x y z
N MET A 1 -21.37 0.50 -12.95
CA MET A 1 -21.06 -0.95 -12.81
C MET A 1 -19.65 -1.31 -13.34
N ARG A 2 -18.62 -0.49 -13.11
CA ARG A 2 -17.21 -0.79 -13.52
C ARG A 2 -16.15 -0.41 -12.47
N GLU A 3 -16.50 0.28 -11.39
CA GLU A 3 -15.52 0.75 -10.39
C GLU A 3 -15.16 -0.27 -9.30
N THR A 4 -15.95 -1.33 -9.14
CA THR A 4 -15.77 -2.31 -8.04
C THR A 4 -14.84 -3.48 -8.35
N LYS A 5 -14.33 -3.59 -9.59
CA LYS A 5 -13.33 -4.62 -9.97
C LYS A 5 -11.88 -4.19 -9.70
N ARG A 6 -11.65 -3.00 -9.12
CA ARG A 6 -10.32 -2.37 -9.00
C ARG A 6 -9.53 -2.74 -7.74
N ILE A 7 -10.16 -3.27 -6.69
CA ILE A 7 -9.51 -3.50 -5.38
C ILE A 7 -8.99 -4.94 -5.27
N THR A 8 -9.41 -5.85 -6.16
CA THR A 8 -9.18 -7.29 -5.98
C THR A 8 -7.80 -7.82 -6.38
N SER A 9 -6.91 -7.00 -6.95
CA SER A 9 -5.59 -7.49 -7.41
C SER A 9 -4.37 -6.71 -6.91
N GLY A 10 -4.53 -5.65 -6.12
CA GLY A 10 -3.41 -4.83 -5.63
C GLY A 10 -3.40 -4.72 -4.10
N PHE A 11 -2.29 -5.10 -3.47
CA PHE A 11 -2.01 -4.73 -2.08
C PHE A 11 -1.75 -3.22 -1.98
N GLU A 12 -2.73 -2.43 -1.61
CA GLU A 12 -2.64 -0.97 -1.56
C GLU A 12 -2.62 -0.46 -0.12
N LEU A 13 -1.43 -0.45 0.49
CA LEU A 13 -1.26 -0.09 1.91
C LEU A 13 -1.79 1.32 2.24
N MET A 14 -1.47 2.29 1.39
CA MET A 14 -1.90 3.67 1.57
C MET A 14 -3.43 3.81 1.53
N HIS A 15 -4.12 3.06 0.67
CA HIS A 15 -5.58 3.10 0.60
C HIS A 15 -6.21 2.51 1.86
N ALA A 16 -5.63 1.44 2.41
CA ALA A 16 -6.07 0.85 3.67
C ALA A 16 -5.90 1.84 4.84
N VAL A 17 -4.74 2.49 4.95
CA VAL A 17 -4.47 3.51 5.97
C VAL A 17 -5.45 4.68 5.84
N TYR A 18 -5.58 5.25 4.64
CA TYR A 18 -6.50 6.37 4.39
C TYR A 18 -7.96 6.03 4.71
N ALA A 19 -8.41 4.81 4.39
CA ALA A 19 -9.76 4.37 4.71
C ALA A 19 -10.03 4.38 6.22
N VAL A 20 -9.07 3.91 7.01
CA VAL A 20 -9.16 3.93 8.48
C VAL A 20 -9.08 5.36 9.01
N GLU A 21 -8.09 6.16 8.58
CA GLU A 21 -7.97 7.56 9.01
C GLU A 21 -9.25 8.35 8.75
N LYS A 22 -9.80 8.23 7.53
CA LYS A 22 -11.03 8.91 7.15
C LYS A 22 -12.19 8.51 8.05
N PHE A 23 -12.34 7.22 8.33
CA PHE A 23 -13.37 6.72 9.24
C PHE A 23 -13.23 7.31 10.65
N LEU A 24 -12.02 7.28 11.22
CA LEU A 24 -11.74 7.81 12.57
C LEU A 24 -11.95 9.32 12.64
N HIS A 25 -11.50 10.05 11.62
CA HIS A 25 -11.71 11.49 11.52
C HIS A 25 -13.18 11.85 11.39
N ASP A 26 -13.99 11.07 10.66
CA ASP A 26 -15.43 11.28 10.57
C ASP A 26 -16.14 11.03 11.92
N LEU A 27 -15.65 10.08 12.74
CA LEU A 27 -16.11 9.90 14.11
C LEU A 27 -15.76 11.12 14.99
N GLN A 28 -14.53 11.61 14.92
CA GLN A 28 -14.10 12.80 15.68
C GLN A 28 -14.90 14.05 15.29
N LYS A 29 -15.16 14.25 13.99
CA LYS A 29 -16.00 15.35 13.49
C LYS A 29 -17.42 15.32 14.06
N ARG A 30 -17.94 14.13 14.37
CA ARG A 30 -19.25 13.93 15.00
C ARG A 30 -19.22 14.07 16.53
N GLY A 31 -18.06 14.37 17.10
CA GLY A 31 -17.87 14.53 18.54
C GLY A 31 -17.73 13.20 19.29
N CYS A 32 -17.46 12.09 18.59
CA CYS A 32 -17.21 10.81 19.25
C CYS A 32 -15.87 10.85 19.99
N ASN A 33 -15.87 10.41 21.25
CA ASN A 33 -14.67 10.13 22.02
C ASN A 33 -14.47 8.60 22.06
N PHE A 34 -13.36 8.14 21.51
CA PHE A 34 -13.05 6.72 21.38
C PHE A 34 -11.55 6.50 21.58
N ASP A 35 -11.20 5.30 21.99
CA ASP A 35 -9.83 4.78 21.93
C ASP A 35 -9.80 3.63 20.92
N ILE A 36 -8.63 3.39 20.33
CA ILE A 36 -8.39 2.35 19.34
C ILE A 36 -7.55 1.27 20.01
N ILE A 37 -8.07 0.03 19.99
CA ILE A 37 -7.45 -1.09 20.69
C ILE A 37 -7.06 -2.16 19.68
N PHE A 38 -5.79 -2.54 19.71
CA PHE A 38 -5.20 -3.65 18.98
C PHE A 38 -4.94 -4.82 19.93
N PHE A 39 -5.27 -6.04 19.50
CA PHE A 39 -4.99 -7.27 20.27
C PHE A 39 -3.97 -8.13 19.53
N ARG A 40 -2.91 -8.57 20.20
CA ARG A 40 -1.82 -9.35 19.58
C ARG A 40 -2.21 -10.80 19.31
N ASP A 41 -2.93 -11.43 20.23
CA ASP A 41 -3.50 -12.78 20.07
C ASP A 41 -4.49 -12.88 18.88
N LEU A 42 -4.98 -11.73 18.41
CA LEU A 42 -5.86 -11.59 17.24
C LEU A 42 -5.15 -11.02 16.01
N LYS A 43 -3.81 -11.08 15.93
CA LYS A 43 -3.06 -10.64 14.73
C LYS A 43 -3.49 -11.44 13.48
N SER A 44 -3.58 -12.76 13.61
CA SER A 44 -3.91 -13.67 12.50
C SER A 44 -5.30 -13.45 11.87
N ILE A 45 -6.24 -12.86 12.61
CA ILE A 45 -7.60 -12.59 12.11
C ILE A 45 -7.72 -11.24 11.38
N CYS A 46 -6.67 -10.40 11.40
CA CYS A 46 -6.67 -9.12 10.69
C CYS A 46 -6.65 -9.32 9.16
N ALA A 47 -6.05 -10.42 8.70
CA ALA A 47 -6.14 -10.89 7.33
C ALA A 47 -7.33 -11.85 7.22
N LEU A 48 -8.55 -11.33 7.16
CA LEU A 48 -9.70 -12.20 6.92
C LEU A 48 -9.50 -12.92 5.57
N PRO A 49 -9.30 -14.26 5.56
CA PRO A 49 -8.98 -14.97 4.35
C PRO A 49 -10.22 -15.02 3.49
N LYS A 50 -10.28 -14.15 2.49
CA LYS A 50 -10.95 -14.56 1.26
C LYS A 50 -10.01 -15.47 0.52
N GLU A 51 -10.56 -16.43 -0.20
CA GLU A 51 -9.81 -17.21 -1.20
C GLU A 51 -8.88 -16.28 -2.00
N GLY A 52 -7.57 -16.59 -1.99
CA GLY A 52 -6.54 -15.80 -2.66
C GLY A 52 -5.96 -14.60 -1.89
N THR A 53 -6.38 -14.32 -0.66
CA THR A 53 -5.79 -13.24 0.17
C THR A 53 -4.59 -13.76 0.96
N GLU A 54 -3.41 -13.22 0.68
CA GLU A 54 -2.17 -13.63 1.34
C GLU A 54 -2.05 -12.98 2.74
N PRO A 55 -1.90 -13.76 3.83
CA PRO A 55 -1.95 -13.26 5.21
C PRO A 55 -0.98 -12.11 5.52
N TYR A 56 0.23 -12.16 4.95
CA TYR A 56 1.29 -11.18 5.18
C TYR A 56 0.87 -9.74 4.83
N LYS A 57 -0.09 -9.57 3.91
CA LYS A 57 -0.63 -8.25 3.53
C LYS A 57 -1.42 -7.62 4.67
N GLY A 58 -2.26 -8.42 5.33
CA GLY A 58 -3.04 -7.97 6.48
C GLY A 58 -2.15 -7.68 7.69
N ASP A 59 -1.16 -8.54 7.93
CA ASP A 59 -0.21 -8.36 9.03
C ASP A 59 0.63 -7.09 8.85
N LEU A 60 1.14 -6.85 7.64
CA LEU A 60 1.91 -5.65 7.34
C LEU A 60 1.03 -4.39 7.45
N THR A 61 -0.21 -4.46 6.96
CA THR A 61 -1.17 -3.36 7.11
C THR A 61 -1.42 -3.05 8.58
N ARG A 62 -1.63 -4.08 9.41
CA ARG A 62 -1.84 -3.91 10.85
C ARG A 62 -0.63 -3.25 11.51
N ALA A 63 0.58 -3.74 11.26
CA ALA A 63 1.81 -3.22 11.86
C ALA A 63 2.02 -1.74 11.50
N VAL A 64 1.87 -1.40 10.22
CA VAL A 64 1.98 -0.01 9.74
C VAL A 64 0.87 0.86 10.31
N LEU A 65 -0.37 0.39 10.32
CA LEU A 65 -1.52 1.14 10.83
C LEU A 65 -1.36 1.47 12.31
N PHE A 66 -0.96 0.49 13.14
CA PHE A 66 -0.72 0.73 14.56
C PHE A 66 0.33 1.82 14.78
N GLN A 67 1.50 1.68 14.15
CA GLN A 67 2.59 2.64 14.30
C GLN A 67 2.22 4.03 13.73
N HIS A 68 1.48 4.07 12.62
CA HIS A 68 1.01 5.30 12.01
C HIS A 68 0.01 6.04 12.92
N LEU A 69 -1.01 5.34 13.42
CA LEU A 69 -2.01 5.94 14.31
C LEU A 69 -1.40 6.37 15.64
N ALA A 70 -0.47 5.58 16.20
CA ALA A 70 0.23 5.92 17.44
C ALA A 70 1.08 7.21 17.33
N ARG A 71 1.49 7.59 16.11
CA ARG A 71 2.24 8.83 15.82
C ARG A 71 1.34 9.99 15.36
N SER A 72 0.12 9.70 14.96
CA SER A 72 -0.80 10.69 14.42
C SER A 72 -1.34 11.63 15.51
N GLU A 73 -1.78 12.83 15.11
CA GLU A 73 -2.43 13.80 16.02
C GLU A 73 -3.89 13.45 16.35
N ILE A 74 -4.30 12.18 16.19
CA ILE A 74 -5.64 11.73 16.54
C ILE A 74 -5.79 11.90 18.06
N ARG A 75 -6.85 12.60 18.49
CA ARG A 75 -7.18 12.86 19.90
C ARG A 75 -7.46 11.61 20.75
N SER A 76 -7.46 10.44 20.12
CA SER A 76 -7.86 9.15 20.69
C SER A 76 -6.64 8.37 21.14
N GLY A 77 -6.74 7.65 22.26
CA GLY A 77 -5.68 6.75 22.69
C GLY A 77 -5.56 5.57 21.72
N VAL A 78 -4.35 5.26 21.27
CA VAL A 78 -4.04 4.06 20.50
C VAL A 78 -3.29 3.10 21.41
N HIS A 79 -3.86 1.91 21.62
CA HIS A 79 -3.36 0.94 22.58
C HIS A 79 -3.21 -0.43 21.92
N GLU A 80 -2.15 -1.15 22.29
CA GLU A 80 -1.98 -2.56 21.96
C GLU A 80 -1.92 -3.37 23.26
N PHE A 81 -2.65 -4.48 23.30
CA PHE A 81 -2.65 -5.43 24.42
C PHE A 81 -2.38 -6.84 23.90
N ASP A 82 -1.83 -7.70 24.76
CA ASP A 82 -1.60 -9.10 24.40
C ASP A 82 -2.91 -9.85 24.10
N SER A 83 -3.94 -9.60 24.91
CA SER A 83 -5.29 -10.15 24.74
C SER A 83 -6.34 -9.34 25.48
N PHE A 84 -7.63 -9.62 25.22
CA PHE A 84 -8.73 -9.06 26.00
C PHE A 84 -8.64 -9.41 27.50
N GLU A 85 -8.09 -10.57 27.83
CA GLU A 85 -7.94 -11.07 29.20
C GLU A 85 -6.64 -10.61 29.87
N SER A 86 -5.82 -9.80 29.19
CA SER A 86 -4.63 -9.23 29.80
C SER A 86 -4.99 -8.31 30.98
N GLY A 87 -4.15 -8.31 32.01
CA GLY A 87 -4.35 -7.46 33.18
C GLY A 87 -4.37 -5.97 32.81
N GLU A 88 -3.57 -5.58 31.83
CA GLU A 88 -3.49 -4.22 31.30
C GLU A 88 -4.78 -3.80 30.60
N CYS A 89 -5.31 -4.65 29.71
CA CYS A 89 -6.59 -4.39 29.05
C CYS A 89 -7.73 -4.26 30.06
N ARG A 90 -7.83 -5.18 31.03
CA ARG A 90 -8.87 -5.10 32.08
C ARG A 90 -8.77 -3.81 32.89
N LYS A 91 -7.56 -3.39 33.25
CA LYS A 91 -7.32 -2.14 33.99
C LYS A 91 -7.73 -0.93 33.15
N HIS A 92 -7.37 -0.92 31.87
CA HIS A 92 -7.76 0.13 30.92
C HIS A 92 -9.29 0.20 30.77
N LEU A 93 -9.95 -0.95 30.54
CA LEU A 93 -11.40 -1.03 30.39
C LEU A 93 -12.19 -0.73 31.67
N SER A 94 -11.57 -0.84 32.84
CA SER A 94 -12.16 -0.48 34.14
C SER A 94 -11.94 0.99 34.51
N SER A 95 -10.92 1.64 33.93
CA SER A 95 -10.56 3.03 34.28
C SER A 95 -11.54 4.08 33.74
N ARG A 96 -12.35 3.72 32.74
CA ARG A 96 -13.27 4.62 32.02
C ARG A 96 -14.64 3.98 31.87
N SER A 97 -15.68 4.81 31.76
CA SER A 97 -17.01 4.37 31.36
C SER A 97 -17.08 4.31 29.84
N TRP A 98 -17.26 3.11 29.30
CA TRP A 98 -17.32 2.85 27.86
C TRP A 98 -18.77 2.70 27.44
N HIS A 99 -19.19 3.44 26.42
CA HIS A 99 -20.57 3.38 25.94
C HIS A 99 -20.81 2.11 25.13
N PHE A 100 -19.97 1.87 24.13
CA PHE A 100 -20.02 0.69 23.30
C PHE A 100 -18.66 0.42 22.65
N ILE A 101 -18.47 -0.80 22.19
CA ILE A 101 -17.28 -1.28 21.46
C ILE A 101 -17.70 -1.49 20.01
N ILE A 102 -16.93 -0.97 19.05
CA ILE A 102 -17.14 -1.25 17.63
C ILE A 102 -16.16 -2.34 17.20
N CYS A 103 -16.68 -3.43 16.62
CA CYS A 103 -15.85 -4.45 16.01
C CYS A 103 -16.50 -5.04 14.75
N HIS A 104 -15.70 -5.74 13.96
CA HIS A 104 -16.16 -6.49 12.79
C HIS A 104 -16.64 -7.87 13.23
N GLU A 105 -17.72 -8.38 12.61
CA GLU A 105 -18.30 -9.70 12.94
C GLU A 105 -17.45 -10.87 12.42
N GLY A 106 -16.78 -10.67 11.28
CA GLY A 106 -16.14 -11.74 10.51
C GLY A 106 -16.79 -11.86 9.13
N TYR A 107 -16.34 -12.80 8.30
CA TYR A 107 -16.98 -13.11 7.03
C TYR A 107 -17.59 -14.51 7.06
N GLY A 108 -18.88 -14.61 6.73
CA GLY A 108 -19.58 -15.87 6.54
C GLY A 108 -19.79 -16.68 7.83
N ASP A 109 -20.58 -17.75 7.71
CA ASP A 109 -20.70 -18.76 8.77
C ASP A 109 -19.61 -19.82 8.56
N GLU A 110 -18.98 -20.24 9.66
CA GLU A 110 -18.14 -21.47 9.82
C GLU A 110 -16.60 -21.39 9.65
N GLY A 111 -15.99 -20.21 9.56
CA GLY A 111 -14.51 -20.07 9.64
C GLY A 111 -13.98 -20.01 11.07
N PRO A 112 -12.80 -20.60 11.40
CA PRO A 112 -12.20 -20.50 12.74
C PRO A 112 -11.92 -19.05 13.17
N GLU A 113 -11.63 -18.15 12.23
CA GLU A 113 -11.44 -16.72 12.48
C GLU A 113 -12.74 -16.02 12.89
N THR A 114 -13.86 -16.35 12.23
CA THR A 114 -15.19 -15.85 12.59
C THR A 114 -15.60 -16.36 13.96
N VAL A 115 -15.30 -17.62 14.30
CA VAL A 115 -15.54 -18.17 15.64
C VAL A 115 -14.75 -17.39 16.70
N LEU A 116 -13.49 -17.04 16.43
CA LEU A 116 -12.68 -16.22 17.34
C LEU A 116 -13.26 -14.81 17.54
N LEU A 117 -13.71 -14.16 16.46
CA LEU A 117 -14.37 -12.86 16.52
C LEU A 117 -15.69 -12.91 17.29
N HIS A 118 -16.54 -13.91 17.02
CA HIS A 118 -17.78 -14.13 17.76
C HIS A 118 -17.52 -14.42 19.23
N HIS A 119 -16.48 -15.20 19.55
CA HIS A 119 -16.08 -15.46 20.91
C HIS A 119 -15.60 -14.17 21.62
N LEU A 120 -14.86 -13.30 20.93
CA LEU A 120 -14.48 -11.99 21.43
C LEU A 120 -15.70 -11.09 21.68
N ILE A 121 -16.64 -11.04 20.74
CA ILE A 121 -17.91 -10.30 20.89
C ILE A 121 -18.69 -10.80 22.10
N TRP A 122 -18.80 -12.12 22.25
CA TRP A 122 -19.43 -12.75 23.41
C TRP A 122 -18.72 -12.38 24.71
N LYS A 123 -17.38 -12.35 24.73
CA LYS A 123 -16.59 -11.91 25.89
C LYS A 123 -16.88 -10.46 26.27
N PHE A 124 -16.93 -9.56 25.29
CA PHE A 124 -17.29 -8.16 25.52
C PHE A 124 -18.70 -8.03 26.09
N ALA A 125 -19.68 -8.69 25.48
CA ALA A 125 -21.06 -8.68 25.95
C ALA A 125 -21.21 -9.25 27.37
N SER A 126 -20.53 -10.37 27.65
CA SER A 126 -20.54 -11.03 28.97
C SER A 126 -19.85 -10.20 30.05
N SER A 127 -18.93 -9.30 29.68
CA SER A 127 -18.33 -8.32 30.59
C SER A 127 -19.22 -7.08 30.85
N GLY A 128 -20.47 -7.09 30.37
CA GLY A 128 -21.44 -6.01 30.54
C GLY A 128 -21.19 -4.80 29.64
N LYS A 129 -20.40 -4.95 28.57
CA LYS A 129 -20.15 -3.89 27.57
C LYS A 129 -21.12 -4.03 26.41
N HIS A 130 -21.66 -2.92 25.93
CA HIS A 130 -22.42 -2.92 24.69
C HIS A 130 -21.48 -3.07 23.50
N VAL A 131 -21.81 -3.95 22.56
CA VAL A 131 -21.02 -4.16 21.34
C VAL A 131 -21.87 -3.74 20.15
N PHE A 132 -21.32 -2.84 19.33
CA PHE A 132 -21.85 -2.47 18.03
C PHE A 132 -21.06 -3.23 16.96
N VAL A 133 -21.72 -4.20 16.35
CA VAL A 133 -21.12 -5.02 15.30
C VAL A 133 -21.30 -4.31 13.96
N THR A 134 -20.20 -4.02 13.30
CA THR A 134 -20.21 -3.43 11.95
C THR A 134 -20.14 -4.54 10.90
N LEU A 135 -21.22 -4.68 10.14
CA LEU A 135 -21.21 -5.36 8.85
C LEU A 135 -20.62 -4.40 7.83
N LEU A 136 -19.29 -4.39 7.66
CA LEU A 136 -18.71 -3.80 6.46
C LEU A 136 -19.05 -4.75 5.30
N SER A 137 -20.26 -4.57 4.77
CA SER A 137 -20.87 -5.39 3.74
C SER A 137 -19.93 -5.56 2.55
N GLN A 138 -19.88 -6.79 2.03
CA GLN A 138 -19.44 -7.00 0.66
C GLN A 138 -20.61 -7.26 -0.26
N THR A 139 -20.48 -6.67 -1.44
CA THR A 139 -21.07 -7.15 -2.68
C THR A 139 -20.52 -8.54 -2.97
N LYS A 140 -21.34 -9.57 -2.71
CA LYS A 140 -21.16 -10.93 -3.24
C LYS A 140 -20.91 -10.85 -4.75
N ASN A 141 -19.86 -11.49 -5.26
CA ASN A 141 -19.85 -12.08 -6.60
C ASN A 141 -18.64 -13.02 -6.79
N SER A 142 -18.98 -14.20 -7.31
CA SER A 142 -18.15 -15.26 -7.90
C SER A 142 -17.41 -16.20 -6.95
N THR A 143 -18.07 -17.33 -6.73
CA THR A 143 -17.50 -18.67 -6.85
C THR A 143 -16.62 -18.79 -8.09
N ASP A 144 -15.40 -19.28 -7.94
CA ASP A 144 -14.75 -20.25 -8.82
C ASP A 144 -13.45 -20.72 -8.15
N ILE A 145 -13.38 -22.04 -7.89
CA ILE A 145 -12.31 -22.74 -7.20
C ILE A 145 -11.27 -23.19 -8.22
N PRO A 146 -9.97 -22.91 -8.03
CA PRO A 146 -8.90 -23.75 -8.56
C PRO A 146 -8.22 -24.56 -7.44
N ASP A 147 -7.95 -25.81 -7.79
CA ASP A 147 -7.28 -26.85 -7.03
C ASP A 147 -5.95 -26.39 -6.41
N HIS A 148 -5.73 -26.69 -5.12
CA HIS A 148 -4.52 -26.32 -4.38
C HIS A 148 -3.46 -27.42 -4.49
N ASP A 149 -2.31 -27.06 -5.07
CA ASP A 149 -1.14 -27.93 -5.20
C ASP A 149 -0.37 -28.05 -3.86
N THR A 150 -0.13 -29.30 -3.43
CA THR A 150 0.39 -29.70 -2.12
C THR A 150 1.90 -29.44 -1.92
N THR A 151 2.55 -28.76 -2.86
CA THR A 151 4.00 -28.45 -2.86
C THR A 151 4.38 -27.25 -1.98
N VAL A 152 3.40 -26.50 -1.48
CA VAL A 152 3.59 -25.29 -0.65
C VAL A 152 4.34 -25.55 0.67
N PHE A 153 4.34 -26.78 1.19
CA PHE A 153 4.87 -27.06 2.54
C PHE A 153 6.38 -27.31 2.63
N GLN A 154 7.08 -27.63 1.53
CA GLN A 154 8.51 -27.94 1.60
C GLN A 154 9.42 -26.71 1.48
N THR A 155 9.05 -25.70 0.70
CA THR A 155 9.82 -24.44 0.57
C THR A 155 9.67 -23.54 1.81
N LEU A 156 8.63 -23.73 2.63
CA LEU A 156 8.36 -22.93 3.83
C LEU A 156 9.33 -23.18 4.99
N ARG A 157 10.02 -24.33 5.01
CA ARG A 157 10.91 -24.68 6.13
C ARG A 157 12.31 -24.08 6.02
N GLU A 158 12.76 -23.78 4.80
CA GLU A 158 14.00 -23.04 4.54
C GLU A 158 13.79 -21.52 4.69
N SER A 159 12.57 -21.04 4.42
CA SER A 159 12.18 -19.62 4.59
C SER A 159 12.28 -19.13 6.04
N SER A 160 11.94 -19.95 7.04
CA SER A 160 11.92 -19.50 8.44
C SER A 160 13.31 -19.19 9.02
N VAL A 161 14.35 -19.88 8.55
CA VAL A 161 15.75 -19.63 8.97
C VAL A 161 16.25 -18.33 8.33
N ILE A 162 15.95 -18.12 7.04
CA ILE A 162 16.30 -16.90 6.30
C ILE A 162 15.57 -15.69 6.90
N GLU A 163 14.27 -15.82 7.20
CA GLU A 163 13.45 -14.79 7.85
C GLU A 163 14.08 -14.35 9.18
N THR A 164 14.53 -15.30 10.00
CA THR A 164 15.10 -15.01 11.32
C THR A 164 16.46 -14.32 11.23
N THR A 165 17.33 -14.75 10.32
CA THR A 165 18.68 -14.17 10.16
C THR A 165 18.61 -12.74 9.64
N ILE A 166 17.83 -12.50 8.58
CA ILE A 166 17.66 -11.16 8.01
C ILE A 166 16.96 -10.22 9.00
N ALA A 167 15.93 -10.71 9.73
CA ALA A 167 15.26 -9.91 10.76
C ALA A 167 16.24 -9.44 11.87
N ASN A 168 17.27 -10.25 12.18
CA ASN A 168 18.30 -9.90 13.16
C ASN A 168 19.33 -8.89 12.63
N GLY A 169 19.39 -8.65 11.33
CA GLY A 169 20.18 -7.59 10.70
C GLY A 169 19.64 -6.18 10.89
N TYR A 170 18.62 -5.97 11.74
CA TYR A 170 18.05 -4.66 12.02
C TYR A 170 19.11 -3.68 12.56
N ILE A 171 19.26 -2.56 11.86
CA ILE A 171 20.10 -1.43 12.26
C ILE A 171 19.14 -0.27 12.57
N GLU A 172 19.31 0.49 13.66
CA GLU A 172 18.45 1.67 13.85
C GLU A 172 18.80 2.77 12.80
N PRO A 173 17.82 3.51 12.26
CA PRO A 173 18.10 4.67 11.41
C PRO A 173 18.96 5.68 12.17
N ASN A 174 20.15 6.01 11.66
CA ASN A 174 21.05 6.98 12.27
C ASN A 174 20.97 8.34 11.54
N ASP A 175 21.32 9.44 12.21
CA ASP A 175 21.27 10.80 11.67
C ASP A 175 22.15 10.99 10.42
N SER A 176 23.13 10.12 10.17
CA SER A 176 23.93 10.12 8.93
C SER A 176 23.17 9.70 7.67
N THR A 177 21.91 9.25 7.79
CA THR A 177 21.02 8.81 6.69
C THR A 177 20.21 9.94 6.05
N THR A 178 20.54 11.20 6.35
CA THR A 178 19.81 12.47 6.07
C THR A 178 19.03 12.66 4.75
N ASN A 179 19.31 11.91 3.68
CA ASN A 179 18.63 12.06 2.38
C ASN A 179 17.59 10.98 2.05
N LEU A 180 17.50 9.91 2.85
CA LEU A 180 16.58 8.80 2.61
C LEU A 180 15.31 8.95 3.43
N THR A 181 14.17 8.64 2.82
CA THR A 181 12.92 8.49 3.59
C THR A 181 12.93 7.18 4.38
N LEU A 182 12.04 7.04 5.36
CA LEU A 182 12.00 5.82 6.18
C LEU A 182 11.67 4.58 5.34
N ARG A 183 10.77 4.72 4.36
CA ARG A 183 10.50 3.68 3.35
C ARG A 183 11.75 3.27 2.58
N GLU A 184 12.50 4.24 2.06
CA GLU A 184 13.72 3.97 1.28
C GLU A 184 14.78 3.29 2.14
N TRP A 185 14.92 3.74 3.38
CA TRP A 185 15.82 3.15 4.35
C TRP A 185 15.47 1.69 4.64
N ILE A 186 14.20 1.34 4.90
CA ILE A 186 13.77 -0.05 5.12
C ILE A 186 14.09 -0.91 3.89
N ILE A 187 13.77 -0.43 2.70
CA ILE A 187 13.96 -1.20 1.46
C ILE A 187 15.44 -1.45 1.18
N ILE A 188 16.30 -0.43 1.33
CA ILE A 188 17.74 -0.57 1.15
C ILE A 188 18.33 -1.57 2.16
N ASN A 189 17.98 -1.44 3.43
CA ASN A 189 18.49 -2.36 4.46
C ASN A 189 17.99 -3.78 4.25
N PHE A 190 16.72 -3.96 3.84
CA PHE A 190 16.20 -5.28 3.48
C PHE A 190 17.02 -5.90 2.35
N ILE A 191 17.31 -5.15 1.28
CA ILE A 191 18.11 -5.63 0.16
C ILE A 191 19.53 -5.99 0.63
N CYS A 192 20.17 -5.14 1.44
CA CYS A 192 21.50 -5.43 1.99
C CYS A 192 21.52 -6.73 2.78
N SER A 193 20.61 -6.88 3.76
CA SER A 193 20.56 -8.07 4.60
C SER A 193 20.15 -9.32 3.81
N PHE A 194 19.24 -9.20 2.85
CA PHE A 194 18.83 -10.30 1.98
C PHE A 194 19.97 -10.78 1.05
N LEU A 195 20.82 -9.87 0.58
CA LEU A 195 22.00 -10.19 -0.23
C LEU A 195 23.17 -10.74 0.59
N GLU A 196 23.20 -10.54 1.91
CA GLU A 196 24.23 -11.11 2.79
C GLU A 196 24.01 -12.58 3.10
N ASP A 197 22.74 -12.96 3.27
CA ASP A 197 22.35 -14.32 3.65
C ASP A 197 22.26 -15.29 2.46
N LEU A 198 22.33 -14.76 1.22
CA LEU A 198 22.36 -15.57 0.01
C LEU A 198 23.80 -15.81 -0.46
N PRO A 199 24.23 -17.07 -0.61
CA PRO A 199 25.55 -17.34 -1.17
C PRO A 199 25.58 -16.87 -2.66
N PRO A 200 26.70 -16.31 -3.15
CA PRO A 200 26.74 -15.62 -4.46
C PRO A 200 26.30 -16.47 -5.66
N ASP A 201 26.42 -17.78 -5.54
CA ASP A 201 26.02 -18.82 -6.49
C ASP A 201 24.50 -19.09 -6.53
N MET A 202 23.75 -18.71 -5.49
CA MET A 202 22.29 -18.79 -5.43
C MET A 202 21.58 -17.51 -5.88
N ILE A 203 22.32 -16.44 -6.19
CA ILE A 203 21.76 -15.19 -6.71
C ILE A 203 21.39 -15.39 -8.18
N HIS A 204 20.24 -16.04 -8.38
CA HIS A 204 19.67 -16.25 -9.69
C HIS A 204 19.15 -14.92 -10.26
N ARG A 205 19.20 -14.81 -11.60
CA ARG A 205 18.64 -13.69 -12.36
C ARG A 205 17.21 -13.31 -11.91
N ALA A 206 16.39 -14.31 -11.55
CA ALA A 206 15.03 -14.08 -11.07
C ALA A 206 14.98 -13.24 -9.79
N VAL A 207 15.85 -13.53 -8.81
CA VAL A 207 15.93 -12.80 -7.54
C VAL A 207 16.41 -11.36 -7.77
N MET A 208 17.40 -11.18 -8.65
CA MET A 208 17.88 -9.84 -9.01
C MET A 208 16.80 -9.02 -9.72
N ASN A 209 15.97 -9.66 -10.56
CA ASN A 209 14.84 -8.99 -11.21
C ASN A 209 13.82 -8.50 -10.17
N ASP A 210 13.57 -9.26 -9.11
CA ASP A 210 12.66 -8.86 -8.03
C ASP A 210 13.22 -7.70 -7.20
N ILE A 211 14.53 -7.71 -6.91
CA ILE A 211 15.23 -6.58 -6.26
C ILE A 211 15.14 -5.31 -7.13
N HIS A 212 15.40 -5.42 -8.43
CA HIS A 212 15.24 -4.30 -9.36
C HIS A 212 13.81 -3.77 -9.40
N ALA A 213 12.83 -4.68 -9.45
CA ALA A 213 11.43 -4.30 -9.46
C ALA A 213 11.04 -3.55 -8.18
N LEU A 214 11.55 -3.96 -7.01
CA LEU A 214 11.32 -3.29 -5.74
C LEU A 214 11.95 -1.89 -5.69
N LEU A 215 13.16 -1.72 -6.23
CA LEU A 215 13.82 -0.41 -6.32
C LEU A 215 13.12 0.53 -7.31
N LEU A 216 12.69 0.02 -8.46
CA LEU A 216 11.91 0.77 -9.44
C LEU A 216 10.54 1.16 -8.90
N HIS A 217 9.90 0.27 -8.14
CA HIS A 217 8.67 0.54 -7.41
C HIS A 217 8.87 1.68 -6.41
N THR A 218 9.91 1.62 -5.59
CA THR A 218 10.25 2.68 -4.61
C THR A 218 10.51 4.02 -5.30
N ALA A 219 11.28 4.00 -6.39
CA ALA A 219 11.56 5.17 -7.20
C ALA A 219 10.28 5.78 -7.81
N ALA A 220 9.36 4.94 -8.28
CA ALA A 220 8.07 5.38 -8.78
C ALA A 220 7.21 6.01 -7.68
N LEU A 221 7.20 5.44 -6.47
CA LEU A 221 6.49 6.04 -5.33
C LEU A 221 7.07 7.41 -4.95
N ARG A 222 8.40 7.57 -5.01
CA ARG A 222 9.07 8.86 -4.76
C ARG A 222 8.72 9.92 -5.81
N MET A 223 8.66 9.53 -7.08
CA MET A 223 8.51 10.48 -8.19
C MET A 223 7.06 10.78 -8.60
N CYS A 224 6.17 9.80 -8.48
CA CYS A 224 4.80 9.93 -8.95
C CYS A 224 3.88 10.36 -7.80
N HIS A 225 3.18 11.47 -7.99
CA HIS A 225 2.05 11.82 -7.12
C HIS A 225 0.94 10.77 -7.23
N LEU A 226 0.09 10.66 -6.20
CA LEU A 226 -0.98 9.65 -6.13
C LEU A 226 -1.87 9.60 -7.38
N GLN A 227 -2.17 10.76 -7.96
CA GLN A 227 -2.99 10.87 -9.16
C GLN A 227 -2.33 10.29 -10.43
N ASP A 228 -1.00 10.24 -10.45
CA ASP A 228 -0.18 9.83 -11.59
C ASP A 228 0.22 8.34 -11.53
N ARG A 229 -0.07 7.66 -10.42
CA ARG A 229 0.27 6.25 -10.16
C ARG A 229 -0.63 5.22 -10.87
N ARG A 230 -1.23 5.61 -11.99
CA ARG A 230 -2.12 4.73 -12.76
C ARG A 230 -1.28 3.81 -13.64
N CYS A 231 -1.33 2.51 -13.36
CA CYS A 231 -0.66 1.48 -14.15
C CYS A 231 -1.60 0.30 -14.41
N GLU A 232 -1.29 -0.47 -15.45
CA GLU A 232 -1.97 -1.74 -15.74
C GLU A 232 -1.54 -2.79 -14.73
N THR A 233 -2.50 -3.55 -14.20
CA THR A 233 -2.21 -4.61 -13.24
C THR A 233 -2.03 -5.93 -13.98
N THR A 234 -0.84 -6.51 -13.87
CA THR A 234 -0.54 -7.88 -14.32
C THR A 234 -0.58 -8.85 -13.15
N GLU A 235 -0.68 -10.14 -13.43
CA GLU A 235 -0.51 -11.15 -12.38
C GLU A 235 0.98 -11.36 -12.10
N ILE A 236 1.34 -11.41 -10.82
CA ILE A 236 2.69 -11.71 -10.37
C ILE A 236 2.82 -13.24 -10.24
N ASP A 237 3.91 -13.80 -10.75
CA ASP A 237 4.25 -15.21 -10.62
C ASP A 237 4.57 -15.61 -9.18
N PHE A 238 4.59 -16.92 -8.94
CA PHE A 238 4.78 -17.50 -7.63
C PHE A 238 6.08 -17.07 -6.94
N ASN A 239 7.21 -17.02 -7.66
CA ASN A 239 8.51 -16.69 -7.07
C ASN A 239 8.54 -15.24 -6.57
N SER A 240 8.05 -14.30 -7.38
CA SER A 240 7.95 -12.90 -6.98
C SER A 240 6.95 -12.70 -5.83
N LYS A 241 5.86 -13.50 -5.75
CA LYS A 241 4.96 -13.51 -4.58
C LYS A 241 5.69 -13.98 -3.30
N VAL A 242 6.52 -15.02 -3.39
CA VAL A 242 7.35 -15.50 -2.27
C VAL A 242 8.33 -14.42 -1.81
N PHE A 243 9.00 -13.74 -2.75
CA PHE A 243 9.89 -12.62 -2.44
C PHE A 243 9.16 -11.48 -1.70
N LEU A 244 7.98 -11.07 -2.18
CA LEU A 244 7.18 -10.02 -1.54
C LEU A 244 6.65 -10.43 -0.16
N ARG A 245 6.35 -11.71 0.04
CA ARG A 245 6.00 -12.25 1.35
C ARG A 245 7.17 -12.13 2.32
N LEU A 246 8.36 -12.57 1.92
CA LEU A 246 9.57 -12.47 2.73
C LEU A 246 9.86 -11.00 3.09
N PHE A 247 9.85 -10.11 2.10
CA PHE A 247 9.98 -8.66 2.32
C PHE A 247 8.98 -8.16 3.37
N SER A 248 7.72 -8.56 3.27
CA SER A 248 6.67 -8.09 4.18
C SER A 248 6.86 -8.60 5.61
N ILE A 249 7.24 -9.88 5.80
CA ILE A 249 7.52 -10.46 7.11
C ILE A 249 8.63 -9.69 7.81
N ILE A 250 9.71 -9.40 7.08
CA ILE A 250 10.87 -8.70 7.66
C ILE A 250 10.54 -7.25 7.97
N CYS A 251 9.78 -6.59 7.10
CA CYS A 251 9.29 -5.25 7.39
C CYS A 251 8.42 -5.23 8.66
N ILE A 252 7.54 -6.22 8.85
CA ILE A 252 6.71 -6.33 10.06
C ILE A 252 7.61 -6.40 11.30
N GLU A 253 8.59 -7.30 11.32
CA GLU A 253 9.52 -7.46 12.43
C GLU A 253 10.24 -6.14 12.76
N TRP A 254 10.75 -5.45 11.74
CA TRP A 254 11.46 -4.17 11.94
C TRP A 254 10.55 -3.04 12.41
N ILE A 255 9.31 -2.99 11.89
CA ILE A 255 8.29 -2.02 12.31
C ILE A 255 7.87 -2.27 13.76
N GLU A 256 7.68 -3.54 14.16
CA GLU A 256 7.27 -3.94 15.51
C GLU A 256 8.38 -3.75 16.55
N ARG A 257 9.65 -3.95 16.18
CA ARG A 257 10.83 -3.61 17.02
C ARG A 257 10.93 -2.11 17.34
N GLY A 258 10.13 -1.30 16.67
CA GLY A 258 9.97 0.11 16.98
C GLY A 258 11.07 0.91 16.29
N VAL A 259 10.90 1.13 14.98
CA VAL A 259 11.61 2.21 14.29
C VAL A 259 11.29 3.50 15.03
N LYS A 260 12.23 3.94 15.86
CA LYS A 260 12.18 5.26 16.48
C LYS A 260 12.32 6.24 15.34
N SER A 261 11.19 6.81 14.95
CA SER A 261 11.20 8.01 14.12
C SER A 261 11.89 9.07 14.97
N GLY A 262 13.16 9.33 14.70
CA GLY A 262 13.76 10.61 15.04
C GLY A 262 13.10 11.70 14.19
N GLU A 263 13.90 12.63 13.67
CA GLU A 263 13.43 13.68 12.75
C GLU A 263 12.98 13.18 11.36
N VAL A 264 13.11 11.88 11.06
CA VAL A 264 12.76 11.30 9.75
C VAL A 264 11.24 11.24 9.59
N SER A 265 10.73 11.73 8.45
CA SER A 265 9.30 11.71 8.15
C SER A 265 8.75 10.28 8.05
N TRP A 266 7.74 9.95 8.85
CA TRP A 266 7.03 8.68 8.77
C TRP A 266 6.24 8.57 7.45
N ASP A 267 6.73 7.75 6.50
CA ASP A 267 6.11 7.56 5.18
C ASP A 267 5.78 6.08 4.86
N LEU A 268 5.84 5.19 5.87
CA LEU A 268 5.60 3.76 5.69
C LEU A 268 4.14 3.41 5.33
N PHE A 269 3.19 4.31 5.56
CA PHE A 269 1.83 4.15 5.06
C PHE A 269 1.76 4.04 3.53
N ASP A 270 2.76 4.56 2.82
CA ASP A 270 2.91 4.48 1.37
C ASP A 270 4.09 3.59 0.99
N MET A 271 4.38 2.53 1.77
CA MET A 271 5.51 1.63 1.50
C MET A 271 5.28 0.70 0.32
N THR A 272 4.06 0.22 0.11
CA THR A 272 3.75 -0.79 -0.92
C THR A 272 2.49 -0.43 -1.71
N ASP A 273 2.63 -0.44 -3.04
CA ASP A 273 1.51 -0.37 -3.99
C ASP A 273 1.60 -1.59 -4.92
N GLY A 274 0.67 -2.52 -4.73
CA GLY A 274 0.61 -3.80 -5.41
C GLY A 274 0.49 -3.70 -6.93
N ARG A 275 -0.07 -2.62 -7.46
CA ARG A 275 -0.20 -2.43 -8.91
C ARG A 275 1.13 -2.00 -9.49
N ILE A 276 1.78 -1.02 -8.85
CA ILE A 276 3.09 -0.52 -9.31
C ILE A 276 4.12 -1.65 -9.22
N ILE A 277 4.17 -2.41 -8.13
CA ILE A 277 5.15 -3.50 -8.02
C ILE A 277 4.90 -4.57 -9.09
N SER A 278 3.64 -4.96 -9.34
CA SER A 278 3.31 -5.91 -10.41
C SER A 278 3.75 -5.39 -11.78
N PHE A 279 3.45 -4.13 -12.06
CA PHE A 279 3.83 -3.47 -13.29
C PHE A 279 5.36 -3.42 -13.48
N MET A 280 6.13 -3.15 -12.42
CA MET A 280 7.59 -3.13 -12.48
C MET A 280 8.18 -4.53 -12.61
N VAL A 281 7.65 -5.53 -11.91
CA VAL A 281 8.07 -6.93 -12.05
C VAL A 281 7.91 -7.39 -13.50
N ASN A 282 6.75 -7.11 -14.10
CA ASN A 282 6.50 -7.47 -15.49
C ASN A 282 7.47 -6.77 -16.46
N ARG A 283 7.73 -5.46 -16.26
CA ARG A 283 8.67 -4.70 -17.11
C ARG A 283 10.09 -5.23 -17.03
N VAL A 284 10.57 -5.55 -15.83
CA VAL A 284 11.92 -6.10 -15.64
C VAL A 284 12.04 -7.48 -16.29
N LYS A 285 11.00 -8.31 -16.22
CA LYS A 285 11.02 -9.64 -16.85
C LYS A 285 10.95 -9.60 -18.37
N THR A 286 10.22 -8.64 -18.92
CA THR A 286 10.03 -8.46 -20.37
C THR A 286 11.07 -7.53 -21.00
N ASN A 287 11.96 -6.92 -20.19
CA ASN A 287 12.89 -5.86 -20.60
C ASN A 287 12.19 -4.67 -21.28
N GLU A 288 10.97 -4.33 -20.84
CA GLU A 288 10.24 -3.17 -21.32
C GLU A 288 10.82 -1.86 -20.77
N PRO A 289 10.87 -0.77 -21.55
CA PRO A 289 11.44 0.48 -21.10
C PRO A 289 10.67 1.09 -19.92
N VAL A 290 11.44 1.66 -18.98
CA VAL A 290 10.96 2.44 -17.82
C VAL A 290 11.32 3.92 -18.03
N PRO A 291 10.48 4.89 -17.59
CA PRO A 291 10.82 6.31 -17.69
C PRO A 291 12.18 6.67 -17.07
N GLU A 292 12.96 7.49 -17.78
CA GLU A 292 14.35 7.84 -17.42
C GLU A 292 14.47 8.43 -16.01
N GLY A 293 13.48 9.22 -15.57
CA GLY A 293 13.46 9.79 -14.23
C GLY A 293 13.44 8.70 -13.14
N ILE A 294 12.54 7.72 -13.27
CA ILE A 294 12.38 6.61 -12.32
C ILE A 294 13.66 5.77 -12.30
N MET A 295 14.24 5.52 -13.48
CA MET A 295 15.50 4.81 -13.62
C MET A 295 16.65 5.52 -12.88
N LYS A 296 16.79 6.84 -13.04
CA LYS A 296 17.83 7.62 -12.34
C LYS A 296 17.71 7.51 -10.82
N VAL A 297 16.49 7.58 -10.28
CA VAL A 297 16.25 7.43 -8.85
C VAL A 297 16.55 6.00 -8.39
N ALA A 298 16.08 4.98 -9.12
CA ALA A 298 16.37 3.59 -8.78
C ALA A 298 17.87 3.29 -8.80
N CYS A 299 18.62 3.81 -9.78
CA CYS A 299 20.08 3.72 -9.81
C CYS A 299 20.72 4.45 -8.61
N SER A 300 20.17 5.58 -8.16
CA SER A 300 20.69 6.25 -6.95
C SER A 300 20.46 5.43 -5.69
N LEU A 301 19.31 4.76 -5.57
CA LEU A 301 19.02 3.86 -4.46
C LEU A 301 19.92 2.62 -4.50
N TRP A 302 20.18 2.07 -5.69
CA TRP A 302 21.14 0.96 -5.85
C TRP A 302 22.56 1.34 -5.42
N LYS A 303 23.01 2.57 -5.73
CA LYS A 303 24.31 3.06 -5.27
C LYS A 303 24.41 3.13 -3.75
N GLU A 304 23.31 3.40 -3.05
CA GLU A 304 23.30 3.33 -1.59
C GLU A 304 23.41 1.89 -1.08
N VAL A 305 22.80 0.92 -1.77
CA VAL A 305 22.98 -0.51 -1.48
C VAL A 305 24.45 -0.92 -1.64
N THR A 306 25.08 -0.57 -2.78
CA THR A 306 26.49 -0.92 -3.04
C THR A 306 27.46 -0.17 -2.13
N ARG A 307 27.12 1.07 -1.72
CA ARG A 307 27.90 1.82 -0.72
C ARG A 307 27.90 1.12 0.64
N LEU A 308 26.75 0.60 1.08
CA LEU A 308 26.65 -0.14 2.34
C LEU A 308 27.27 -1.54 2.25
N LYS A 309 27.26 -2.16 1.06
CA LYS A 309 27.78 -3.50 0.80
C LYS A 309 28.60 -3.54 -0.51
N PRO A 310 29.91 -3.27 -0.45
CA PRO A 310 30.78 -3.17 -1.65
C PRO A 310 31.10 -4.50 -2.33
N ILE A 311 30.53 -5.62 -1.86
CA ILE A 311 30.72 -6.96 -2.44
C ILE A 311 30.09 -7.05 -3.84
N TYR A 312 29.06 -6.25 -4.11
CA TYR A 312 28.36 -6.19 -5.39
C TYR A 312 28.91 -5.03 -6.23
N SER A 313 29.49 -5.36 -7.40
CA SER A 313 30.01 -4.36 -8.35
C SER A 313 28.87 -3.70 -9.14
N ASP A 314 29.00 -2.39 -9.41
CA ASP A 314 28.12 -1.63 -10.32
C ASP A 314 27.95 -2.32 -11.70
N SER A 315 28.95 -3.09 -12.13
CA SER A 315 28.95 -3.78 -13.44
C SER A 315 28.09 -5.05 -13.51
N GLN A 316 27.72 -5.66 -12.38
CA GLN A 316 26.93 -6.90 -12.37
C GLN A 316 25.43 -6.67 -12.31
N VAL A 317 25.01 -5.44 -11.99
CA VAL A 317 23.64 -5.11 -11.58
C VAL A 317 23.23 -3.74 -12.12
N ASP A 318 23.47 -3.52 -13.41
CA ASP A 318 23.09 -2.27 -14.04
C ASP A 318 21.62 -2.37 -14.45
N ILE A 319 20.73 -1.84 -13.60
CA ILE A 319 19.29 -1.71 -13.86
C ILE A 319 19.08 -1.08 -15.26
N ALA A 320 19.97 -0.17 -15.66
CA ALA A 320 19.99 0.46 -16.96
C ALA A 320 20.33 -0.52 -18.11
N LEU A 321 21.26 -1.47 -17.95
CA LEU A 321 21.63 -2.40 -19.03
C LEU A 321 20.52 -3.41 -19.36
N GLN A 322 19.66 -3.78 -18.40
CA GLN A 322 18.57 -4.72 -18.67
C GLN A 322 17.40 -4.10 -19.45
N LEU A 323 17.17 -2.79 -19.30
CA LEU A 323 16.02 -2.10 -19.90
C LEU A 323 16.38 -1.23 -21.12
N SER A 324 17.66 -1.17 -21.50
CA SER A 324 18.18 -0.29 -22.58
C SER A 324 18.39 -0.98 -23.93
N THR A 325 18.05 -2.26 -24.11
CA THR A 325 18.09 -2.87 -25.45
C THR A 325 16.75 -2.66 -26.15
N PRO A 326 16.64 -1.75 -27.16
CA PRO A 326 15.50 -1.81 -28.06
C PRO A 326 15.58 -3.14 -28.78
N SER A 327 14.68 -4.08 -28.45
CA SER A 327 14.39 -5.19 -29.33
C SER A 327 13.98 -4.57 -30.66
N SER A 328 14.80 -4.78 -31.69
CA SER A 328 14.47 -4.41 -33.06
C SER A 328 13.12 -5.02 -33.41
N LEU A 329 12.09 -4.18 -33.45
CA LEU A 329 10.76 -4.57 -33.92
C LEU A 329 10.90 -5.15 -35.34
N PRO A 330 10.30 -6.32 -35.64
CA PRO A 330 10.01 -6.69 -37.00
C PRO A 330 9.12 -5.61 -37.62
N ALA A 331 9.58 -5.05 -38.73
CA ALA A 331 8.88 -4.04 -39.49
C ALA A 331 7.62 -4.61 -40.17
N GLU A 332 6.53 -4.81 -39.43
CA GLU A 332 5.21 -5.01 -40.05
C GLU A 332 4.07 -4.84 -39.05
N LEU A 333 3.56 -3.62 -38.92
CA LEU A 333 2.13 -3.33 -38.67
C LEU A 333 1.93 -1.84 -38.93
N ALA A 334 1.29 -1.56 -40.07
CA ALA A 334 1.05 -0.24 -40.58
C ALA A 334 0.31 0.66 -39.58
N ALA A 335 0.68 1.94 -39.62
CA ALA A 335 0.25 3.02 -38.76
C ALA A 335 -1.28 3.16 -38.61
N THR A 336 -1.78 3.03 -37.38
CA THR A 336 -3.01 3.69 -36.94
C THR A 336 -2.61 4.89 -36.07
N PRO A 337 -3.04 6.12 -36.40
CA PRO A 337 -2.71 7.29 -35.59
C PRO A 337 -3.29 7.17 -34.17
N PRO A 338 -2.62 7.73 -33.14
CA PRO A 338 -3.05 7.61 -31.76
C PRO A 338 -4.40 8.33 -31.59
N ALA A 339 -5.45 7.56 -31.29
CA ALA A 339 -6.73 8.10 -30.89
C ALA A 339 -6.63 8.64 -29.45
N ALA A 340 -7.08 9.86 -29.22
CA ALA A 340 -6.99 10.52 -27.91
C ALA A 340 -7.81 9.81 -26.81
N LEU A 341 -8.75 8.93 -27.17
CA LEU A 341 -9.62 8.20 -26.25
C LEU A 341 -9.81 6.76 -26.73
N ALA A 342 -9.57 5.80 -25.85
CA ALA A 342 -9.66 4.36 -26.10
C ALA A 342 -11.08 3.80 -25.83
N PHE A 343 -12.14 4.48 -26.26
CA PHE A 343 -13.48 3.91 -26.23
C PHE A 343 -14.18 4.05 -27.59
N GLU A 344 -14.75 2.94 -28.05
CA GLU A 344 -15.62 2.90 -29.22
C GLU A 344 -17.06 2.81 -28.75
N HIS A 345 -17.91 3.75 -29.18
CA HIS A 345 -19.33 3.71 -28.89
C HIS A 345 -20.13 4.17 -30.12
N PRO A 346 -21.11 3.40 -30.63
CA PRO A 346 -21.80 3.67 -31.90
C PRO A 346 -22.35 5.10 -32.00
N THR A 347 -22.91 5.60 -30.90
CA THR A 347 -23.47 6.96 -30.81
C THR A 347 -22.42 8.06 -30.76
N PHE A 348 -21.28 7.82 -30.10
CA PHE A 348 -20.25 8.84 -29.90
C PHE A 348 -19.22 8.87 -31.01
N ASN A 349 -19.00 7.75 -31.72
CA ASN A 349 -18.07 7.68 -32.84
C ASN A 349 -18.42 8.69 -33.94
N LYS A 350 -19.71 9.00 -34.13
CA LYS A 350 -20.20 10.04 -35.06
C LYS A 350 -19.65 11.44 -34.71
N TYR A 351 -19.41 11.72 -33.43
CA TYR A 351 -18.97 13.03 -32.94
C TYR A 351 -17.46 13.06 -32.64
N VAL A 352 -16.86 11.93 -32.24
CA VAL A 352 -15.46 11.84 -31.80
C VAL A 352 -14.50 11.49 -32.95
N GLY A 353 -14.97 10.85 -34.03
CA GLY A 353 -14.13 10.43 -35.17
C GLY A 353 -13.41 11.57 -35.90
N ASN A 354 -13.82 12.82 -35.69
CA ASN A 354 -13.21 14.00 -36.30
C ASN A 354 -12.07 14.60 -35.46
N ILE A 355 -11.82 14.10 -34.24
CA ILE A 355 -10.75 14.60 -33.37
C ILE A 355 -9.48 13.79 -33.67
N LYS A 356 -8.78 14.18 -34.73
CA LYS A 356 -7.44 13.65 -35.05
C LYS A 356 -6.39 14.61 -34.52
N THR A 357 -5.62 14.18 -33.53
CA THR A 357 -4.49 14.97 -33.01
C THR A 357 -3.29 14.82 -33.93
N ASN A 358 -3.04 15.82 -34.76
CA ASN A 358 -1.74 15.95 -35.42
C ASN A 358 -0.73 16.45 -34.38
N LYS A 359 0.43 15.79 -34.27
CA LYS A 359 1.56 16.29 -33.47
C LYS A 359 2.12 17.53 -34.17
N VAL A 360 1.55 18.69 -33.88
CA VAL A 360 2.03 19.97 -34.38
C VAL A 360 3.04 20.51 -33.36
N LYS A 361 4.32 20.52 -33.73
CA LYS A 361 5.34 21.34 -33.05
C LYS A 361 5.11 22.79 -33.45
N VAL A 362 4.16 23.47 -32.85
CA VAL A 362 4.03 24.92 -32.97
C VAL A 362 3.95 25.52 -31.58
N THR A 363 4.93 26.35 -31.28
CA THR A 363 4.98 27.29 -30.16
C THR A 363 3.90 28.34 -30.40
N ASP A 364 2.65 28.01 -30.09
CA ASP A 364 1.55 28.95 -30.20
C ASP A 364 1.46 29.78 -28.89
N PRO A 365 1.63 31.11 -28.93
CA PRO A 365 1.45 31.96 -27.75
C PRO A 365 0.04 31.85 -27.14
N ALA A 366 -0.98 31.41 -27.90
CA ALA A 366 -2.31 31.14 -27.34
C ALA A 366 -2.33 29.91 -26.40
N ALA A 367 -1.40 28.96 -26.56
CA ALA A 367 -1.28 27.81 -25.67
C ALA A 367 -0.81 28.22 -24.26
N SER A 368 -0.03 29.30 -24.15
CA SER A 368 0.35 29.92 -22.87
C SER A 368 -0.88 30.49 -22.16
N ILE A 369 -1.79 31.13 -22.90
CA ILE A 369 -3.01 31.72 -22.34
C ILE A 369 -3.96 30.62 -21.84
N VAL A 370 -4.14 29.53 -22.61
CA VAL A 370 -5.00 28.40 -22.20
C VAL A 370 -4.43 27.64 -20.99
N SER A 371 -3.10 27.53 -20.88
CA SER A 371 -2.47 26.92 -19.71
C SER A 371 -2.49 27.82 -18.48
N GLU A 372 -2.45 29.14 -18.65
CA GLU A 372 -2.67 30.12 -17.58
C GLU A 372 -4.13 30.10 -17.09
N ASP A 373 -5.10 29.93 -17.99
CA ASP A 373 -6.54 29.85 -17.65
C ASP A 373 -6.92 28.52 -16.97
N LEU A 374 -6.29 27.41 -17.38
CA LEU A 374 -6.41 26.12 -16.68
C LEU A 374 -5.71 26.14 -15.30
N ASN A 375 -4.60 26.87 -15.17
CA ASN A 375 -3.97 27.11 -13.88
C ASN A 375 -4.86 28.01 -13.00
N HIS A 376 -5.54 29.00 -13.56
CA HIS A 376 -6.49 29.86 -12.85
C HIS A 376 -7.69 29.05 -12.30
N TRP A 377 -8.24 28.08 -13.05
CA TRP A 377 -9.28 27.17 -12.53
C TRP A 377 -8.76 26.27 -11.39
N ARG A 378 -7.49 25.83 -11.47
CA ARG A 378 -6.87 24.98 -10.44
C ARG A 378 -6.44 25.73 -9.18
N SER A 379 -6.11 27.02 -9.31
CA SER A 379 -5.63 27.85 -8.20
C SER A 379 -6.72 28.70 -7.54
N ASN A 380 -7.85 28.98 -8.21
CA ASN A 380 -9.00 29.70 -7.62
C ASN A 380 -10.08 28.79 -7.02
N LYS A 381 -9.68 27.77 -6.26
CA LYS A 381 -10.47 27.35 -5.10
C LYS A 381 -9.95 28.11 -3.89
N THR A 382 -10.35 29.38 -3.77
CA THR A 382 -10.30 30.06 -2.47
C THR A 382 -11.12 29.22 -1.50
N VAL A 383 -10.41 28.62 -0.55
CA VAL A 383 -10.95 28.13 0.71
C VAL A 383 -11.83 29.25 1.25
N ILE A 384 -13.12 28.95 1.34
CA ILE A 384 -14.15 29.82 1.91
C ILE A 384 -13.59 30.38 3.23
N SER A 385 -13.33 31.68 3.27
CA SER A 385 -12.90 32.35 4.49
C SER A 385 -13.99 32.13 5.54
N TRP A 386 -13.65 31.51 6.67
CA TRP A 386 -14.53 31.46 7.82
C TRP A 386 -14.75 32.87 8.36
N LYS A 387 -15.77 33.54 7.84
CA LYS A 387 -16.54 34.52 8.60
C LYS A 387 -17.94 33.94 8.80
N SER A 388 -18.16 33.56 10.05
CA SER A 388 -19.41 33.15 10.66
C SER A 388 -20.62 33.95 10.17
N THR A 389 -21.65 33.24 9.70
CA THR A 389 -23.03 33.57 10.07
C THR A 389 -23.78 32.26 10.27
N TYR A 390 -24.04 31.92 11.53
CA TYR A 390 -24.95 30.86 11.93
C TYR A 390 -26.35 31.14 11.34
N LYS A 391 -26.82 30.29 10.43
CA LYS A 391 -28.21 30.31 9.96
C LYS A 391 -29.00 29.24 10.74
N PRO A 392 -29.93 29.62 11.63
CA PRO A 392 -30.74 28.62 12.31
C PRO A 392 -31.64 27.88 11.31
N GLY A 393 -31.71 26.56 11.47
CA GLY A 393 -32.42 25.65 10.58
C GLY A 393 -33.93 25.88 10.52
N PHE A 394 -34.56 25.33 9.49
CA PHE A 394 -35.96 25.50 9.10
C PHE A 394 -36.97 25.37 10.27
N PHE A 395 -36.69 24.49 11.24
CA PHE A 395 -37.57 24.24 12.40
C PHE A 395 -37.46 25.27 13.54
N ALA A 396 -36.45 26.15 13.54
CA ALA A 396 -36.34 27.25 14.50
C ALA A 396 -37.23 28.46 14.14
N ARG A 397 -37.93 28.45 13.00
CA ARG A 397 -38.72 29.58 12.49
C ARG A 397 -40.22 29.49 12.75
N LYS A 398 -40.71 28.45 13.44
CA LYS A 398 -42.13 28.32 13.81
C LYS A 398 -42.32 28.17 15.32
N ARG A 399 -42.11 29.26 16.04
CA ARG A 399 -42.80 29.56 17.29
C ARG A 399 -43.00 31.07 17.38
N LYS A 400 -44.17 31.53 16.95
CA LYS A 400 -44.87 32.70 17.49
C LYS A 400 -46.35 32.39 17.44
#